data_AF-A0A3N4YPG9-F1
#
_entry.id   AF-A0A3N4YPG9-F1
#
_cell.length_a   1.000
_cell.length_b   1.000
_cell.length_c   1.000
_cell.angle_alpha   90.00
_cell.angle_beta   90.00
_cell.angle_gamma   90.00
#
_symmetry.space_group_name_H-M   'P 1'
#
loop_
_entity.id
_entity.type
_entity.pdbx_description
1 polymer ?
#
loop_
_entity_poly.entity_id
_entity_poly.type
_entity_poly.pdbx_seq_one_letter_code
_entity_poly.pdbx_strand_id
1 'polypeptide(L)'
;MLVGQRRIGLLERLEDVFAVQVEEHETSHGAPLCAPSSVYVQSDSIDALRSDLAELGIAFVGCAARNIAEGLSPIGLGDLAASPSRSDVVEHLTLTEDWHQFSPGLPAADGLCRFTALGRPSYLFRSGKNWHHTDHATGILLELARCGLSVIRWRPERTTAGQEIGTAFVDQGAPLPPLQARALVLCSGLPTRFGRAVGTAIYPNVPKEIVELVGESIRQRVTVIS
;
A
#
# COMPACT_ATOMS: atom_id res chain seq x y z
N MET A 1 -0.41 -12.50 -24.24
CA MET A 1 -0.80 -11.11 -23.95
C MET A 1 -0.34 -10.82 -22.52
N LEU A 2 0.66 -9.94 -22.33
CA LEU A 2 1.08 -9.57 -20.97
C LEU A 2 -0.03 -8.75 -20.32
N VAL A 3 -0.37 -9.07 -19.07
CA VAL A 3 -1.28 -8.25 -18.26
C VAL A 3 -0.64 -6.86 -18.12
N GLY A 4 -1.35 -5.81 -18.53
CA GLY A 4 -0.90 -4.41 -18.40
C GLY A 4 -0.27 -3.78 -19.65
N GLN A 5 -0.18 -4.47 -20.79
CA GLN A 5 0.20 -3.81 -22.05
C GLN A 5 -0.96 -2.97 -22.61
N ARG A 6 -0.64 -1.74 -23.04
CA ARG A 6 -1.59 -0.89 -23.76
C ARG A 6 -1.95 -1.53 -25.10
N ARG A 7 -3.18 -1.28 -25.55
CA ARG A 7 -3.57 -1.63 -26.92
C ARG A 7 -2.71 -0.85 -27.91
N ILE A 8 -2.28 -1.52 -28.98
CA ILE A 8 -1.63 -0.87 -30.12
C ILE A 8 -2.56 0.21 -30.67
N GLY A 9 -2.02 1.38 -31.04
CA GLY A 9 -2.83 2.47 -31.58
C GLY A 9 -3.58 3.30 -30.52
N LEU A 10 -3.35 3.07 -29.22
CA LEU A 10 -4.05 3.82 -28.16
C LEU A 10 -3.49 5.23 -27.98
N LEU A 11 -2.18 5.40 -28.04
CA LEU A 11 -1.55 6.71 -27.82
C LEU A 11 -1.88 7.66 -28.98
N GLU A 12 -1.78 7.15 -30.21
CA GLU A 12 -2.12 7.90 -31.42
C GLU A 12 -3.56 8.42 -31.37
N ARG A 13 -4.52 7.55 -30.98
CA ARG A 13 -5.92 7.94 -30.82
C ARG A 13 -6.17 8.93 -29.68
N LEU A 14 -5.33 8.93 -28.64
CA LEU A 14 -5.41 9.93 -27.58
C LEU A 14 -4.83 11.27 -28.02
N GLU A 15 -3.74 11.27 -28.79
CA GLU A 15 -3.11 12.47 -29.35
C GLU A 15 -4.01 13.21 -30.35
N ASP A 16 -4.92 12.48 -31.01
CA ASP A 16 -5.93 13.09 -31.90
C ASP A 16 -6.96 13.96 -31.14
N VAL A 17 -7.17 13.72 -29.85
CA VAL A 17 -8.24 14.35 -29.05
C VAL A 17 -7.68 15.22 -27.91
N PHE A 18 -6.55 14.83 -27.33
CA PHE A 18 -5.98 15.46 -26.15
C PHE A 18 -4.54 15.92 -26.40
N ALA A 19 -4.11 16.93 -25.65
CA ALA A 19 -2.68 17.13 -25.43
C ALA A 19 -2.17 16.01 -24.50
N VAL A 20 -1.26 15.18 -25.01
CA VAL A 20 -0.75 13.99 -24.32
C VAL A 20 0.69 14.19 -23.86
N GLN A 21 0.98 13.80 -22.63
CA GLN A 21 2.34 13.66 -22.11
C GLN A 21 2.54 12.23 -21.61
N VAL A 22 3.60 11.57 -22.08
CA VAL A 22 3.98 10.23 -21.62
C VAL A 22 5.16 10.34 -20.66
N GLU A 23 5.04 9.75 -19.48
CA GLU A 23 6.11 9.61 -18.50
C GLU A 23 6.55 8.14 -18.44
N GLU A 24 7.82 7.91 -18.78
CA GLU A 24 8.45 6.61 -18.57
C GLU A 24 8.97 6.49 -17.15
N HIS A 25 8.74 5.33 -16.53
CA HIS A 25 9.18 5.07 -15.16
C HIS A 25 10.37 4.12 -15.20
N GLU A 26 11.45 4.52 -14.53
CA GLU A 26 12.62 3.65 -14.38
C GLU A 26 12.26 2.40 -13.58
N THR A 27 12.60 1.24 -14.11
CA THR A 27 12.62 -0.01 -13.34
C THR A 27 13.92 -0.16 -12.60
N SER A 28 13.87 -0.74 -11.39
CA SER A 28 15.08 -1.20 -10.71
C SER A 28 15.89 -2.11 -11.62
N HIS A 29 17.21 -1.88 -11.68
CA HIS A 29 18.13 -2.61 -12.55
C HIS A 29 18.00 -4.13 -12.31
N GLY A 30 17.70 -4.90 -13.38
CA GLY A 30 17.51 -6.35 -13.31
C GLY A 30 16.08 -6.83 -13.03
N ALA A 31 15.09 -5.93 -12.99
CA ALA A 31 13.69 -6.34 -12.91
C ALA A 31 13.28 -7.12 -14.19
N PRO A 32 12.56 -8.25 -14.06
CA PRO A 32 12.18 -9.08 -15.20
C PRO A 32 11.11 -8.44 -16.10
N LEU A 33 10.50 -7.33 -15.66
CA LEU A 33 9.42 -6.62 -16.34
C LEU A 33 9.65 -5.11 -16.29
N CYS A 34 9.42 -4.43 -17.41
CA CYS A 34 9.39 -2.97 -17.47
C CYS A 34 8.18 -2.42 -16.71
N ALA A 35 8.34 -1.27 -16.05
CA ALA A 35 7.24 -0.54 -15.44
C ALA A 35 6.36 0.02 -16.56
N PRO A 36 5.02 -0.01 -16.42
CA PRO A 36 4.15 0.63 -17.39
C PRO A 36 4.38 2.14 -17.34
N SER A 37 4.52 2.80 -18.49
CA SER A 37 4.55 4.27 -18.52
C SER A 37 3.20 4.85 -18.08
N SER A 38 3.20 6.10 -17.60
CA SER A 38 1.98 6.86 -17.34
C SER A 38 1.68 7.81 -18.49
N VAL A 39 0.40 8.04 -18.76
CA VAL A 39 -0.07 8.94 -19.82
C VAL A 39 -0.94 9.99 -19.18
N TYR A 40 -0.51 11.24 -19.26
CA TYR A 40 -1.28 12.39 -18.82
C TYR A 40 -1.98 13.00 -20.02
N VAL A 41 -3.25 13.33 -19.85
CA VAL A 41 -4.07 13.99 -20.88
C VAL A 41 -4.62 15.28 -20.29
N GLN A 42 -4.58 16.35 -21.07
CA GLN A 42 -5.20 17.60 -20.68
C GLN A 42 -6.67 17.63 -21.10
N SER A 43 -7.55 17.99 -20.19
CA SER A 43 -8.98 18.19 -20.43
C SER A 43 -9.47 19.37 -19.60
N ASP A 44 -10.48 20.08 -20.10
CA ASP A 44 -11.10 21.22 -19.43
C ASP A 44 -11.88 20.83 -18.16
N SER A 45 -12.40 19.60 -18.13
CA SER A 45 -13.13 19.06 -16.98
C SER A 45 -13.11 17.53 -16.96
N ILE A 46 -13.47 16.94 -15.82
CA ILE A 46 -13.64 15.49 -15.69
C ILE A 46 -14.81 14.98 -16.56
N ASP A 47 -15.87 15.77 -16.71
CA ASP A 47 -17.02 15.39 -17.53
C ASP A 47 -16.69 15.39 -19.02
N ALA A 48 -15.96 16.41 -19.49
CA ALA A 48 -15.42 16.43 -20.86
C ALA A 48 -14.49 15.23 -21.10
N LEU A 49 -13.54 14.99 -20.17
CA LEU A 49 -12.62 13.85 -20.25
C LEU A 49 -13.39 12.53 -20.36
N ARG A 50 -14.45 12.34 -19.56
CA ARG A 50 -15.26 11.13 -19.58
C ARG A 50 -15.97 10.96 -20.92
N SER A 51 -16.54 12.03 -21.48
CA SER A 51 -17.21 12.00 -22.77
C SER A 51 -16.24 11.61 -23.89
N ASP A 52 -15.11 12.32 -23.97
CA ASP A 52 -14.11 12.14 -25.01
C ASP A 52 -13.46 10.74 -24.95
N LEU A 53 -13.18 10.22 -23.75
CA LEU A 53 -12.69 8.85 -23.60
C LEU A 53 -13.72 7.80 -24.04
N ALA A 54 -15.00 8.04 -23.78
CA ALA A 54 -16.06 7.12 -24.20
C ALA A 54 -16.16 7.03 -25.73
N GLU A 55 -15.97 8.14 -26.45
CA GLU A 55 -15.91 8.16 -27.92
C GLU A 55 -14.74 7.32 -28.47
N LEU A 56 -13.61 7.28 -27.76
CA LEU A 56 -12.45 6.45 -28.08
C LEU A 56 -12.61 4.97 -27.68
N GLY A 57 -13.75 4.60 -27.10
CA GLY A 57 -14.03 3.26 -26.57
C GLY A 57 -13.23 2.94 -25.30
N ILE A 58 -12.81 3.96 -24.55
CA ILE A 58 -12.05 3.84 -23.31
C ILE A 58 -13.00 4.07 -22.13
N ALA A 59 -13.08 3.10 -21.22
CA ALA A 59 -13.87 3.25 -20.01
C ALA A 59 -13.13 4.14 -19.01
N PHE A 60 -13.75 5.25 -18.60
CA PHE A 60 -13.28 6.05 -17.47
C PHE A 60 -13.65 5.36 -16.15
N VAL A 61 -12.67 4.72 -15.50
CA VAL A 61 -12.89 4.00 -14.24
C VAL A 61 -12.34 4.80 -13.06
N GLY A 62 -12.94 5.95 -12.78
CA GLY A 62 -12.58 6.78 -11.62
C GLY A 62 -12.89 6.12 -10.26
N CYS A 63 -13.76 5.10 -10.23
CA CYS A 63 -14.24 4.48 -9.00
C CYS A 63 -13.50 3.21 -8.59
N ALA A 64 -12.55 2.67 -9.37
CA ALA A 64 -11.91 1.40 -9.02
C ALA A 64 -11.13 1.46 -7.70
N ALA A 65 -10.35 2.53 -7.49
CA ALA A 65 -9.62 2.74 -6.26
C ALA A 65 -10.56 2.91 -5.05
N ARG A 66 -11.65 3.67 -5.23
CA ARG A 66 -12.70 3.87 -4.23
C ARG A 66 -13.42 2.56 -3.88
N ASN A 67 -13.87 1.79 -4.88
CA ASN A 67 -14.53 0.51 -4.66
C ASN A 67 -13.62 -0.49 -3.92
N ILE A 68 -12.32 -0.50 -4.25
CA ILE A 68 -11.36 -1.34 -3.52
C ILE A 68 -11.25 -0.84 -2.08
N ALA A 69 -11.06 0.46 -1.87
CA ALA A 69 -10.89 1.07 -0.56
C ALA A 69 -12.10 0.84 0.36
N GLU A 70 -13.32 1.06 -0.15
CA GLU A 70 -14.58 0.81 0.58
C GLU A 70 -14.80 -0.68 0.88
N GLY A 71 -14.24 -1.57 0.06
CA GLY A 71 -14.29 -3.02 0.25
C GLY A 71 -13.18 -3.58 1.14
N LEU A 72 -12.25 -2.75 1.64
CA LEU A 72 -11.15 -3.22 2.47
C LEU A 72 -11.68 -3.72 3.82
N SER A 73 -11.37 -4.98 4.14
CA SER A 73 -11.63 -5.53 5.46
C SER A 73 -10.48 -5.20 6.41
N PRO A 74 -10.77 -4.85 7.68
CA PRO A 74 -9.75 -4.68 8.70
C PRO A 74 -8.89 -5.94 8.85
N ILE A 75 -7.58 -5.77 8.89
CA ILE A 75 -6.65 -6.85 9.19
C ILE A 75 -6.93 -7.37 10.62
N GLY A 76 -6.68 -8.65 10.80
CA GLY A 76 -6.94 -9.35 12.05
C GLY A 76 -5.97 -10.49 12.26
N LEU A 77 -6.02 -11.03 13.47
CA LEU A 77 -5.36 -12.28 13.78
C LEU A 77 -6.05 -13.42 13.04
N GLY A 78 -5.26 -14.39 12.60
CA GLY A 78 -5.77 -15.63 12.03
C GLY A 78 -6.25 -16.59 13.12
N ASP A 79 -6.38 -17.85 12.71
CA ASP A 79 -6.88 -18.93 13.56
C ASP A 79 -6.03 -19.12 14.82
N LEU A 80 -6.66 -19.68 15.85
CA LEU A 80 -5.97 -20.11 17.06
C LEU A 80 -4.87 -21.12 16.71
N ALA A 81 -3.72 -20.93 17.34
CA ALA A 81 -2.53 -21.74 17.18
C ALA A 81 -2.10 -22.31 18.53
N ALA A 82 -1.31 -23.39 18.48
CA ALA A 82 -0.53 -23.79 19.64
C ALA A 82 0.58 -22.76 19.90
N SER A 83 1.02 -22.67 21.16
CA SER A 83 2.25 -21.94 21.47
C SER A 83 3.44 -22.55 20.73
N PRO A 84 4.51 -21.78 20.45
CA PRO A 84 5.77 -22.33 20.00
C PRO A 84 6.24 -23.47 20.91
N SER A 85 6.89 -24.48 20.33
CA SER A 85 7.46 -25.58 21.09
C SER A 85 8.66 -25.09 21.90
N ARG A 86 9.00 -25.77 23.00
CA ARG A 86 10.18 -25.42 23.81
C ARG A 86 11.51 -25.58 23.06
N SER A 87 11.52 -26.39 22.00
CA SER A 87 12.68 -26.61 21.13
C SER A 87 12.82 -25.55 20.04
N ASP A 88 11.79 -24.75 19.78
CA ASP A 88 11.86 -23.71 18.76
C ASP A 88 12.75 -22.57 19.23
N VAL A 89 13.67 -22.15 18.36
CA VAL A 89 14.36 -20.88 18.52
C VAL A 89 13.39 -19.79 18.08
N VAL A 90 12.69 -19.22 19.07
CA VAL A 90 11.73 -18.15 18.85
C VAL A 90 12.42 -16.80 19.01
N GLU A 91 12.04 -15.86 18.15
CA GLU A 91 12.34 -14.45 18.27
C GLU A 91 11.03 -13.67 18.36
N HIS A 92 11.04 -12.51 18.99
CA HIS A 92 9.88 -11.62 19.08
C HIS A 92 10.20 -10.24 18.55
N LEU A 93 9.18 -9.58 18.04
CA LEU A 93 9.29 -8.23 17.51
C LEU A 93 9.53 -7.24 18.65
N THR A 94 10.60 -6.47 18.55
CA THR A 94 10.93 -5.34 19.40
C THR A 94 10.92 -4.09 18.55
N LEU A 95 10.26 -3.04 19.04
CA LEU A 95 10.21 -1.73 18.40
C LEU A 95 11.30 -0.85 19.02
N THR A 96 12.16 -0.27 18.19
CA THR A 96 13.13 0.77 18.58
C THR A 96 12.67 2.13 18.05
N GLU A 97 13.35 3.21 18.45
CA GLU A 97 12.99 4.57 18.01
C GLU A 97 13.06 4.74 16.48
N ASP A 98 13.96 4.02 15.81
CA ASP A 98 14.21 4.16 14.38
C ASP A 98 13.67 2.99 13.53
N TRP A 99 13.42 1.82 14.12
CA TRP A 99 13.07 0.61 13.36
C TRP A 99 12.41 -0.48 14.22
N HIS A 100 12.07 -1.63 13.62
CA HIS A 100 11.65 -2.82 14.35
C HIS A 100 12.62 -3.99 14.06
N GLN A 101 12.90 -4.81 15.06
CA GLN A 101 13.81 -5.95 14.93
C GLN A 101 13.26 -7.17 15.65
N PHE A 102 13.67 -8.36 15.20
CA PHE A 102 13.37 -9.60 15.90
C PHE A 102 14.48 -9.91 16.90
N SER A 103 14.14 -9.92 18.19
CA SER A 103 15.04 -10.22 19.29
C SER A 103 14.82 -11.65 19.79
N PRO A 104 15.87 -12.39 20.20
CA PRO A 104 15.71 -13.75 20.72
C PRO A 104 14.76 -13.85 21.92
N GLY A 105 14.03 -14.95 22.00
CA GLY A 105 13.13 -15.28 23.11
C GLY A 105 11.66 -14.99 22.81
N LEU A 106 10.79 -15.42 23.72
CA LEU A 106 9.36 -15.11 23.71
C LEU A 106 9.10 -13.69 24.20
N PRO A 107 8.04 -13.02 23.72
CA PRO A 107 7.66 -11.70 24.18
C PRO A 107 7.21 -11.78 25.64
N ALA A 108 7.60 -10.79 26.44
CA ALA A 108 7.20 -10.68 27.84
C ALA A 108 5.67 -10.50 27.99
N ALA A 109 5.05 -9.82 27.02
CA ALA A 109 3.62 -9.57 26.93
C ALA A 109 3.08 -10.05 25.56
N ASP A 110 1.96 -9.47 25.13
CA ASP A 110 1.43 -9.63 23.77
C ASP A 110 2.44 -9.16 22.74
N GLY A 111 2.48 -9.83 21.60
CA GLY A 111 3.34 -9.42 20.51
C GLY A 111 3.59 -10.46 19.43
N LEU A 112 4.18 -10.00 18.34
CA LEU A 112 4.55 -10.82 17.20
C LEU A 112 5.81 -11.64 17.51
N CYS A 113 5.75 -12.92 17.16
CA CYS A 113 6.86 -13.86 17.21
C CYS A 113 7.17 -14.38 15.81
N ARG A 114 8.45 -14.68 15.58
CA ARG A 114 8.97 -15.38 14.42
C ARG A 114 9.76 -16.59 14.88
N PHE A 115 9.61 -17.70 14.17
CA PHE A 115 10.41 -18.90 14.35
C PHE A 115 10.53 -19.62 13.01
N THR A 116 11.38 -20.65 12.95
CA THR A 116 11.54 -21.45 11.73
C THR A 116 10.73 -22.73 11.84
N ALA A 117 9.75 -22.91 10.96
CA ALA A 117 9.00 -24.15 10.82
C ALA A 117 9.28 -24.74 9.44
N LEU A 118 9.70 -26.02 9.39
CA LEU A 118 10.00 -26.71 8.12
C LEU A 118 10.98 -25.94 7.20
N GLY A 119 11.98 -25.28 7.81
CA GLY A 119 12.98 -24.49 7.08
C GLY A 119 12.48 -23.15 6.53
N ARG A 120 11.27 -22.69 6.92
CA ARG A 120 10.70 -21.41 6.51
C ARG A 120 10.33 -20.53 7.70
N PRO A 121 10.39 -19.19 7.59
CA PRO A 121 9.86 -18.31 8.61
C PRO A 121 8.36 -18.54 8.80
N SER A 122 7.96 -18.71 10.06
CA SER A 122 6.57 -18.77 10.50
C SER A 122 6.33 -17.71 11.57
N TYR A 123 5.11 -17.18 11.61
CA TYR A 123 4.75 -16.07 12.46
C TYR A 123 3.55 -16.42 13.34
N LEU A 124 3.67 -16.07 14.62
CA LEU A 124 2.60 -16.22 15.59
C LEU A 124 2.44 -14.93 16.37
N PHE A 125 1.20 -14.56 16.65
CA PHE A 125 0.91 -13.41 17.50
C PHE A 125 0.40 -13.90 18.85
N ARG A 126 1.01 -13.41 19.93
CA ARG A 126 0.53 -13.65 21.29
C ARG A 126 -0.51 -12.60 21.66
N SER A 127 -1.71 -13.03 22.04
CA SER A 127 -2.74 -12.16 22.61
C SER A 127 -3.27 -12.76 23.92
N GLY A 128 -2.86 -12.15 25.03
CA GLY A 128 -3.03 -12.66 26.38
C GLY A 128 -2.40 -14.04 26.56
N LYS A 129 -3.26 -15.05 26.72
CA LYS A 129 -2.87 -16.46 26.89
C LYS A 129 -2.93 -17.26 25.58
N ASN A 130 -3.50 -16.69 24.53
CA ASN A 130 -3.74 -17.37 23.28
C ASN A 130 -2.66 -17.02 22.25
N TRP A 131 -2.45 -17.95 21.34
CA TRP A 131 -1.57 -17.80 20.20
C TRP A 131 -2.41 -17.85 18.92
N HIS A 132 -2.05 -17.04 17.94
CA HIS A 132 -2.76 -16.94 16.68
C HIS A 132 -1.78 -16.99 15.52
N HIS A 133 -2.17 -17.67 14.44
CA HIS A 133 -1.44 -17.59 13.18
C HIS A 133 -1.53 -16.18 12.59
N THR A 134 -0.43 -15.73 11.99
CA THR A 134 -0.38 -14.50 11.23
C THR A 134 0.69 -14.60 10.14
N ASP A 135 0.71 -13.63 9.24
CA ASP A 135 1.80 -13.45 8.29
C ASP A 135 2.71 -12.30 8.74
N HIS A 136 3.84 -12.13 8.06
CA HIS A 136 4.83 -11.10 8.37
C HIS A 136 4.25 -9.68 8.37
N ALA A 137 3.51 -9.32 7.30
CA ALA A 137 3.03 -7.96 7.08
C ALA A 137 1.90 -7.62 8.07
N THR A 138 0.93 -8.53 8.18
CA THR A 138 -0.20 -8.42 9.11
C THR A 138 0.30 -8.37 10.55
N GLY A 139 1.23 -9.25 10.92
CA GLY A 139 1.80 -9.31 12.26
C GLY A 139 2.51 -8.02 12.67
N ILE A 140 3.31 -7.43 11.78
CA ILE A 140 3.99 -6.15 12.03
C ILE A 140 2.97 -5.02 12.21
N LEU A 141 2.00 -4.89 11.29
CA LEU A 141 0.99 -3.83 11.36
C LEU A 141 0.13 -3.92 12.63
N LEU A 142 -0.22 -5.13 13.07
CA LEU A 142 -0.95 -5.33 14.32
C LEU A 142 -0.11 -4.98 15.55
N GLU A 143 1.19 -5.31 15.56
CA GLU A 143 2.07 -4.95 16.67
C GLU A 143 2.28 -3.43 16.76
N LEU A 144 2.47 -2.76 15.63
CA LEU A 144 2.57 -1.31 15.56
C LEU A 144 1.29 -0.63 16.05
N ALA A 145 0.13 -1.12 15.61
CA ALA A 145 -1.17 -0.64 16.07
C ALA A 145 -1.34 -0.83 17.59
N ARG A 146 -0.91 -1.98 18.13
CA ARG A 146 -0.95 -2.28 19.58
C ARG A 146 -0.10 -1.30 20.38
N CYS A 147 1.05 -0.90 19.85
CA CYS A 147 1.96 0.06 20.46
C CYS A 147 1.59 1.53 20.19
N GLY A 148 0.51 1.79 19.44
CA GLY A 148 0.06 3.14 19.11
C GLY A 148 0.96 3.89 18.12
N LEU A 149 1.82 3.17 17.40
CA LEU A 149 2.67 3.75 16.36
C LEU A 149 1.92 3.78 15.03
N SER A 150 2.05 4.89 14.30
CA SER A 150 1.50 5.03 12.95
C SER A 150 2.59 4.93 11.90
N VAL A 151 2.30 4.18 10.83
CA VAL A 151 3.17 4.04 9.65
C VAL A 151 2.66 4.75 8.41
N ILE A 152 1.52 5.43 8.49
CA ILE A 152 0.89 6.09 7.36
C ILE A 152 0.76 7.58 7.62
N ARG A 153 1.41 8.37 6.77
CA ARG A 153 1.37 9.84 6.80
C ARG A 153 0.73 10.36 5.53
N TRP A 154 0.01 11.46 5.62
CA TRP A 154 -0.60 12.12 4.48
C TRP A 154 -0.25 13.60 4.47
N ARG A 155 0.25 14.09 3.33
CA ARG A 155 0.56 15.50 3.12
C ARG A 155 -0.42 16.09 2.13
N PRO A 156 -1.21 17.12 2.49
CA PRO A 156 -2.09 17.78 1.54
C PRO A 156 -1.28 18.42 0.42
N GLU A 157 -1.76 18.28 -0.81
CA GLU A 157 -1.27 19.04 -1.95
C GLU A 157 -2.15 20.29 -2.13
N ARG A 158 -1.56 21.40 -2.58
CA ARG A 158 -2.33 22.63 -2.81
C ARG A 158 -3.29 22.41 -3.98
N THR A 159 -4.56 22.18 -3.69
CA THR A 159 -5.60 22.11 -4.72
C THR A 159 -6.38 23.41 -4.79
N THR A 160 -6.72 23.83 -6.00
CA THR A 160 -7.60 25.00 -6.27
C THR A 160 -9.08 24.68 -6.13
N ALA A 161 -9.44 23.41 -5.93
CA ALA A 161 -10.79 22.89 -6.19
C ALA A 161 -11.47 22.19 -4.99
N GLY A 162 -11.15 22.56 -3.75
CA GLY A 162 -11.88 22.10 -2.55
C GLY A 162 -11.80 20.60 -2.23
N GLN A 163 -11.19 19.77 -3.08
CA GLN A 163 -10.93 18.36 -2.83
C GLN A 163 -9.64 18.20 -2.03
N GLU A 164 -9.72 17.48 -0.89
CA GLU A 164 -8.58 17.10 -0.06
C GLU A 164 -7.77 15.98 -0.74
N ILE A 165 -6.92 16.36 -1.70
CA ILE A 165 -5.97 15.47 -2.39
C ILE A 165 -4.57 15.74 -1.86
N GLY A 166 -3.76 14.69 -1.75
CA GLY A 166 -2.40 14.81 -1.25
C GLY A 166 -1.53 13.60 -1.57
N THR A 167 -0.34 13.60 -0.98
CA THR A 167 0.61 12.49 -1.07
C THR A 167 0.52 11.62 0.19
N ALA A 168 0.29 10.32 0.03
CA ALA A 168 0.41 9.33 1.10
C ALA A 168 1.83 8.75 1.17
N PHE A 169 2.33 8.57 2.38
CA PHE A 169 3.64 8.02 2.70
C PHE A 169 3.45 6.82 3.64
N VAL A 170 4.04 5.68 3.29
CA VAL A 170 4.00 4.47 4.12
C VAL A 170 5.41 4.00 4.44
N ASP A 171 5.70 3.76 5.72
CA ASP A 171 7.02 3.32 6.16
C ASP A 171 7.37 1.92 5.64
N GLN A 172 8.60 1.77 5.15
CA GLN A 172 9.10 0.53 4.53
C GLN A 172 9.01 -0.68 5.47
N GLY A 173 9.13 -0.43 6.78
CA GLY A 173 9.08 -1.47 7.79
C GLY A 173 7.70 -2.09 7.99
N ALA A 174 6.64 -1.50 7.44
CA ALA A 174 5.29 -1.99 7.59
C ALA A 174 4.64 -2.10 6.21
N PRO A 175 5.01 -3.14 5.43
CA PRO A 175 4.50 -3.29 4.07
C PRO A 175 2.98 -3.42 4.09
N LEU A 176 2.31 -2.61 3.27
CA LEU A 176 0.86 -2.73 3.10
C LEU A 176 0.51 -4.11 2.52
N PRO A 177 -0.62 -4.71 2.95
CA PRO A 177 -1.13 -5.86 2.24
C PRO A 177 -1.51 -5.47 0.78
N PRO A 178 -1.49 -6.42 -0.17
CA PRO A 178 -1.52 -6.10 -1.59
C PRO A 178 -2.74 -5.30 -2.06
N LEU A 179 -3.93 -5.50 -1.46
CA LEU A 179 -5.15 -4.78 -1.84
C LEU A 179 -5.10 -3.30 -1.42
N GLN A 180 -4.57 -3.02 -0.24
CA GLN A 180 -4.36 -1.67 0.29
C GLN A 180 -3.35 -0.91 -0.57
N ALA A 181 -2.21 -1.56 -0.88
CA ALA A 181 -1.22 -0.98 -1.79
C ALA A 181 -1.84 -0.68 -3.17
N ARG A 182 -2.66 -1.60 -3.69
CA ARG A 182 -3.34 -1.43 -4.98
C ARG A 182 -4.35 -0.28 -4.98
N ALA A 183 -5.10 -0.06 -3.89
CA ALA A 183 -6.01 1.07 -3.76
C ALA A 183 -5.25 2.40 -3.93
N LEU A 184 -4.11 2.55 -3.24
CA LEU A 184 -3.28 3.76 -3.31
C LEU A 184 -2.64 3.95 -4.69
N VAL A 185 -2.11 2.86 -5.30
CA VAL A 185 -1.54 2.90 -6.66
C VAL A 185 -2.59 3.36 -7.68
N LEU A 186 -3.80 2.81 -7.61
CA LEU A 186 -4.87 3.17 -8.56
C LEU A 186 -5.36 4.60 -8.39
N CYS A 187 -5.35 5.17 -7.19
CA CYS A 187 -5.57 6.61 -7.00
C CYS A 187 -4.47 7.45 -7.66
N SER A 188 -3.22 7.06 -7.45
CA SER A 188 -2.08 7.82 -7.97
C SER A 188 -1.96 7.78 -9.50
N GLY A 189 -2.44 6.71 -10.15
CA GLY A 189 -2.20 6.47 -11.57
C GLY A 189 -0.72 6.24 -11.92
N LEU A 190 0.13 6.05 -10.90
CA LEU A 190 1.57 5.99 -10.99
C LEU A 190 2.09 4.74 -10.26
N PRO A 191 3.23 4.17 -10.69
CA PRO A 191 3.88 3.13 -9.90
C PRO A 191 4.32 3.70 -8.54
N THR A 192 4.32 2.85 -7.51
CA THR A 192 4.81 3.22 -6.18
C THR A 192 6.23 3.74 -6.27
N ARG A 193 6.46 4.97 -5.81
CA ARG A 193 7.80 5.54 -5.69
C ARG A 193 8.36 5.22 -4.31
N PHE A 194 9.66 4.98 -4.22
CA PHE A 194 10.33 4.75 -2.94
C PHE A 194 11.33 5.88 -2.68
N GLY A 195 11.22 6.51 -1.50
CA GLY A 195 12.14 7.60 -1.11
C GLY A 195 13.58 7.10 -0.92
N ARG A 196 14.56 7.85 -1.43
CA ARG A 196 16.00 7.48 -1.41
C ARG A 196 16.60 7.31 -0.02
N ALA A 197 16.03 7.91 1.02
CA ALA A 197 16.63 7.98 2.36
C ALA A 197 16.04 7.01 3.40
N VAL A 198 14.82 6.47 3.21
CA VAL A 198 14.13 5.67 4.26
C VAL A 198 13.28 4.51 3.68
N GLY A 199 13.33 4.24 2.37
CA GLY A 199 12.51 3.18 1.78
C GLY A 199 10.99 3.42 1.88
N THR A 200 10.55 4.59 2.37
CA THR A 200 9.15 4.98 2.47
C THR A 200 8.49 4.90 1.09
N ALA A 201 7.39 4.17 1.00
CA ALA A 201 6.56 4.11 -0.20
C ALA A 201 5.74 5.41 -0.31
N ILE A 202 5.73 6.00 -1.49
CA ILE A 202 5.15 7.31 -1.78
C ILE A 202 4.08 7.16 -2.86
N TYR A 203 2.87 7.61 -2.54
CA TYR A 203 1.70 7.57 -3.41
C TYR A 203 1.14 8.99 -3.56
N PRO A 204 1.44 9.70 -4.66
CA PRO A 204 0.87 11.02 -4.94
C PRO A 204 -0.60 10.93 -5.37
N ASN A 205 -1.29 12.07 -5.44
CA ASN A 205 -2.66 12.17 -5.96
C ASN A 205 -3.66 11.21 -5.27
N VAL A 206 -3.55 11.06 -3.95
CA VAL A 206 -4.48 10.23 -3.18
C VAL A 206 -5.44 11.10 -2.37
N PRO A 207 -6.77 10.94 -2.55
CA PRO A 207 -7.76 11.59 -1.70
C PRO A 207 -7.60 11.16 -0.25
N LYS A 208 -7.73 12.11 0.68
CA LYS A 208 -7.60 11.86 2.12
C LYS A 208 -8.51 10.73 2.61
N GLU A 209 -9.77 10.73 2.19
CA GLU A 209 -10.77 9.70 2.48
C GLU A 209 -10.27 8.28 2.14
N ILE A 210 -9.58 8.10 1.00
CA ILE A 210 -9.04 6.81 0.59
C ILE A 210 -7.88 6.38 1.49
N VAL A 211 -7.02 7.32 1.87
CA VAL A 211 -5.92 7.05 2.80
C VAL A 211 -6.43 6.68 4.19
N GLU A 212 -7.51 7.32 4.63
CA GLU A 212 -8.20 7.01 5.88
C GLU A 212 -8.79 5.59 5.85
N LEU A 213 -9.53 5.22 4.79
CA LEU A 213 -10.04 3.84 4.61
C LEU A 213 -8.92 2.80 4.62
N VAL A 214 -7.81 3.09 3.92
CA VAL A 214 -6.63 2.22 3.94
C VAL A 214 -6.07 2.10 5.36
N GLY A 215 -5.89 3.23 6.05
CA GLY A 215 -5.40 3.28 7.43
C GLY A 215 -6.27 2.49 8.40
N GLU A 216 -7.58 2.67 8.35
CA GLU A 216 -8.56 1.91 9.13
C GLU A 216 -8.45 0.41 8.88
N SER A 217 -8.33 0.00 7.61
CA SER A 217 -8.18 -1.41 7.24
C SER A 217 -6.91 -2.05 7.80
N ILE A 218 -5.85 -1.29 8.04
CA ILE A 218 -4.60 -1.79 8.64
C ILE A 218 -4.47 -1.45 10.13
N ARG A 219 -5.53 -0.90 10.74
CA ARG A 219 -5.58 -0.42 12.13
C ARG A 219 -4.55 0.67 12.46
N GLN A 220 -4.23 1.51 11.48
CA GLN A 220 -3.27 2.60 11.60
C GLN A 220 -4.00 3.94 11.53
N ARG A 221 -3.61 4.89 12.38
CA ARG A 221 -4.13 6.27 12.29
C ARG A 221 -3.36 7.04 11.24
N VAL A 222 -4.04 7.75 10.34
CA VAL A 222 -3.36 8.61 9.37
C VAL A 222 -2.85 9.88 10.06
N THR A 223 -1.55 10.12 10.00
CA THR A 223 -0.95 11.36 10.51
C THR A 223 -0.86 12.39 9.38
N VAL A 224 -1.54 13.53 9.55
CA VAL A 224 -1.43 14.64 8.60
C VAL A 224 -0.14 15.41 8.86
N ILE A 225 0.65 15.61 7.80
CA ILE A 225 1.91 16.37 7.83
C ILE A 225 1.81 17.57 6.89
N SER A 226 2.51 18.65 7.22
CA SER A 226 2.58 19.89 6.44
C SER A 226 3.69 19.86 5.38
#